data_AF-A0A5E4Q3M8-F1
#
_entry.id   AF-A0A5E4Q3M8-F1
#
_cell.length_a   1.000
_cell.length_b   1.000
_cell.length_c   1.000
_cell.angle_alpha   90.00
_cell.angle_beta   90.00
_cell.angle_gamma   90.00
#
_symmetry.space_group_name_H-M   'P 1'
#
loop_
_entity.id
_entity.type
_entity.pdbx_description
1 polymer ?
#
loop_
_entity_poly.entity_id
_entity_poly.type
_entity_poly.pdbx_seq_one_letter_code
_entity_poly.pdbx_strand_id
1 'polypeptide(L)'
;MDEVGLIQVCLSGFKESDIESAKLVLLEATKQRITRKREGDQKKTLKEIVRILKETDPEDLPIFVAKDLHRLPPVTFDHVDATALLKDLLILKQDVNTIKTTYVTSSDLDEFKTQFQSNNLNENQKLRVCWIIGWCNAHICNYPIIYTWDSVNG
;
A
#
# COMPACT_ATOMS: atom_id res chain seq x y z
N MET A 1 20.75 -29.36 8.20
CA MET A 1 19.54 -29.76 8.96
C MET A 1 19.32 -31.23 8.73
N ASP A 2 19.07 -32.01 9.78
CA ASP A 2 18.79 -33.44 9.72
C ASP A 2 17.30 -33.73 9.42
N GLU A 3 16.98 -34.95 8.98
CA GLU A 3 15.60 -35.32 8.65
C GLU A 3 14.65 -35.21 9.86
N VAL A 4 15.14 -35.53 11.06
CA VAL A 4 14.33 -35.50 12.29
C VAL A 4 13.99 -34.06 12.64
N GLY A 5 14.99 -33.17 12.60
CA GLY A 5 14.78 -31.73 12.74
C GLY A 5 13.80 -31.17 11.72
N LEU A 6 13.93 -31.55 10.44
CA LEU A 6 13.03 -31.09 9.37
C LEU A 6 11.58 -31.49 9.62
N ILE A 7 11.33 -32.76 9.96
CA ILE A 7 10.00 -33.27 10.28
C ILE A 7 9.41 -32.53 11.48
N GLN A 8 10.20 -32.30 12.53
CA GLN A 8 9.72 -31.61 13.73
C GLN A 8 9.31 -30.16 13.46
N VAL A 9 10.09 -29.43 12.66
CA VAL A 9 9.74 -28.07 12.24
C VAL A 9 8.43 -28.07 11.46
N CYS A 10 8.28 -28.99 10.49
CA CYS A 10 7.06 -29.08 9.70
C CYS A 10 5.81 -29.40 10.54
N LEU A 11 5.93 -30.29 11.53
CA LEU A 11 4.82 -30.62 12.45
C LEU A 11 4.42 -29.45 13.35
N SER A 12 5.39 -28.63 13.77
CA SER A 12 5.10 -27.46 14.61
C SER A 12 4.54 -26.27 13.84
N GLY A 13 4.89 -26.12 12.55
CA GLY A 13 4.56 -24.96 11.73
C GLY A 13 3.34 -25.12 10.82
N PHE A 14 2.94 -26.36 10.50
CA PHE A 14 1.92 -26.65 9.49
C PHE A 14 0.80 -27.55 10.02
N LYS A 15 -0.42 -27.31 9.55
CA LYS A 15 -1.59 -28.14 9.86
C LYS A 15 -1.56 -29.41 9.03
N GLU A 16 -2.28 -30.44 9.48
CA GLU A 16 -2.43 -31.69 8.73
C GLU A 16 -2.91 -31.47 7.29
N SER A 17 -3.92 -30.61 7.12
CA SER A 17 -4.46 -30.23 5.82
C SER A 17 -3.39 -29.65 4.90
N ASP A 18 -2.52 -28.80 5.43
CA ASP A 18 -1.47 -28.14 4.66
C ASP A 18 -0.44 -29.18 4.18
N ILE A 19 -0.11 -30.15 5.03
CA ILE A 19 0.83 -31.24 4.73
C ILE A 19 0.24 -32.19 3.68
N GLU A 20 -1.04 -32.54 3.79
CA GLU A 20 -1.73 -33.35 2.79
C GLU A 20 -1.80 -32.64 1.43
N SER A 21 -2.17 -31.37 1.40
CA SER A 21 -2.21 -30.56 0.19
C SER A 21 -0.83 -30.45 -0.46
N ALA A 22 0.22 -30.21 0.33
CA ALA A 22 1.59 -30.14 -0.17
C ALA A 22 2.03 -31.45 -0.83
N LYS A 23 1.67 -32.61 -0.25
CA LYS A 23 1.95 -33.92 -0.86
C LYS A 23 1.26 -34.07 -2.22
N LEU A 24 0.00 -33.65 -2.34
CA LEU A 24 -0.74 -33.76 -3.60
C LEU A 24 -0.10 -32.91 -4.69
N VAL A 25 0.26 -31.66 -4.37
CA VAL A 25 0.94 -30.74 -5.30
C VAL A 25 2.29 -31.31 -5.73
N LEU A 26 3.07 -31.86 -4.80
CA LEU A 26 4.36 -32.46 -5.12
C LEU A 26 4.20 -33.64 -6.09
N LEU A 27 3.27 -34.55 -5.82
CA LEU A 27 3.01 -35.72 -6.67
C LEU A 27 2.54 -35.33 -8.08
N GLU A 28 1.69 -34.31 -8.18
CA GLU A 28 1.24 -33.75 -9.46
C GLU A 28 2.43 -33.17 -10.24
N ALA A 29 3.27 -32.40 -9.56
CA ALA A 29 4.40 -31.73 -10.19
C ALA A 29 5.50 -32.71 -10.63
N THR A 30 5.77 -33.77 -9.85
CA THR A 30 6.75 -34.81 -10.20
C THR A 30 6.16 -35.95 -11.05
N LYS A 31 4.90 -35.83 -11.50
CA LYS A 31 4.16 -36.84 -12.28
C LYS A 31 4.19 -38.25 -11.64
N GLN A 32 4.31 -38.33 -10.32
CA GLN A 32 4.37 -39.59 -9.60
C GLN A 32 2.95 -40.11 -9.33
N ARG A 33 2.78 -41.43 -9.27
CA ARG A 33 1.47 -42.04 -9.03
C ARG A 33 0.89 -41.61 -7.68
N ILE A 34 -0.34 -41.10 -7.71
CA ILE A 34 -1.11 -40.82 -6.50
C ILE A 34 -1.35 -42.13 -5.75
N THR A 35 -0.66 -42.31 -4.63
CA THR A 35 -0.85 -43.50 -3.78
C THR A 35 -2.06 -43.27 -2.88
N ARG A 36 -2.97 -44.26 -2.78
CA ARG A 36 -4.25 -44.12 -2.05
C ARG A 36 -4.04 -43.64 -0.61
N LYS A 37 -4.93 -42.72 -0.20
CA LYS A 37 -5.04 -42.16 1.15
C LYS A 37 -5.15 -43.30 2.18
N ARG A 38 -4.09 -43.53 2.95
CA ARG A 38 -4.20 -44.21 4.24
C ARG A 38 -4.16 -43.11 5.27
N GLU A 39 -5.27 -42.87 5.97
CA GLU A 39 -5.28 -42.10 7.22
C GLU A 39 -4.18 -42.68 8.11
N GLY A 40 -3.17 -41.88 8.43
CA GLY A 40 -2.02 -42.43 9.12
C GLY A 40 -0.87 -41.45 9.22
N ASP A 41 -0.87 -40.76 10.36
CA ASP A 41 0.25 -40.04 10.98
C ASP A 41 0.97 -39.02 10.08
N GLN A 42 0.81 -37.73 10.40
CA GLN A 42 1.49 -36.60 9.75
C GLN A 42 3.01 -36.84 9.60
N LYS A 43 3.64 -37.51 10.57
CA LYS A 43 5.07 -37.88 10.51
C LYS A 43 5.38 -38.79 9.31
N LYS A 44 4.50 -39.73 9.01
CA LYS A 44 4.67 -40.67 7.91
C LYS A 44 4.51 -39.96 6.56
N THR A 45 3.52 -39.08 6.46
CA THR A 45 3.30 -38.24 5.27
C THR A 45 4.52 -37.37 5.00
N LEU A 46 5.09 -36.73 6.03
CA LEU A 46 6.30 -35.93 5.89
C LEU A 46 7.51 -36.75 5.47
N LYS A 47 7.71 -37.95 6.03
CA LYS A 47 8.78 -38.87 5.59
C LYS A 47 8.66 -39.25 4.12
N GLU A 48 7.44 -39.46 3.65
CA GLU A 48 7.18 -39.78 2.24
C GLU A 48 7.49 -38.59 1.33
N ILE A 49 7.09 -37.37 1.71
CA ILE A 49 7.45 -36.14 0.99
C ILE A 49 8.98 -35.99 0.90
N VAL A 50 9.69 -36.14 2.03
CA VAL A 50 11.16 -36.07 2.08
C VAL A 50 11.80 -37.12 1.17
N ARG A 51 11.26 -38.34 1.18
CA ARG A 51 11.73 -39.42 0.31
C ARG A 51 11.56 -39.08 -1.17
N ILE A 52 10.38 -38.60 -1.57
CA ILE A 52 10.10 -38.20 -2.96
C ILE A 52 11.08 -37.11 -3.41
N LEU A 53 11.31 -36.10 -2.57
CA LEU A 53 12.25 -35.02 -2.86
C LEU A 53 13.70 -35.48 -3.00
N LYS A 54 14.09 -36.57 -2.31
CA LYS A 54 15.43 -37.15 -2.40
C LYS A 54 15.61 -38.11 -3.58
N GLU A 55 14.56 -38.82 -3.96
CA GLU A 55 14.58 -39.79 -5.06
C GLU A 55 14.37 -39.13 -6.43
N THR A 56 13.83 -37.90 -6.46
CA THR A 56 13.61 -37.13 -7.69
C THR A 56 14.86 -36.33 -8.06
N ASP A 57 15.18 -36.28 -9.35
CA ASP A 57 16.28 -35.47 -9.87
C ASP A 57 16.01 -33.98 -9.61
N PRO A 58 16.97 -33.19 -9.07
CA PRO A 58 16.80 -31.76 -8.89
C PRO A 58 16.41 -30.99 -10.16
N GLU A 59 16.77 -31.46 -11.37
CA GLU A 59 16.38 -30.80 -12.64
C GLU A 59 14.90 -31.03 -12.99
N ASP A 60 14.31 -32.13 -12.52
CA ASP A 60 12.89 -32.46 -12.73
C ASP A 60 11.99 -31.82 -11.65
N LEU A 61 12.58 -31.25 -10.59
CA LEU A 61 11.84 -30.65 -9.49
C LEU A 61 11.44 -29.19 -9.83
N PRO A 62 10.15 -28.83 -9.74
CA PRO A 62 9.75 -27.45 -9.93
C PRO A 62 10.29 -26.56 -8.81
N ILE A 63 10.52 -25.29 -9.14
CA ILE A 63 10.92 -24.28 -8.17
C ILE A 63 9.73 -23.94 -7.27
N PHE A 64 9.73 -24.43 -6.04
CA PHE A 64 8.75 -24.07 -5.02
C PHE A 64 9.18 -22.81 -4.27
N VAL A 65 8.30 -21.81 -4.23
CA VAL A 65 8.52 -20.55 -3.50
C VAL A 65 7.61 -20.51 -2.28
N ALA A 66 8.15 -20.09 -1.12
CA ALA A 66 7.37 -19.94 0.09
C ALA A 66 6.46 -18.71 0.00
N LYS A 67 5.15 -18.92 0.18
CA LYS A 67 4.16 -17.84 0.26
C LYS A 67 4.28 -17.06 1.58
N ASP A 68 4.42 -17.79 2.68
CA ASP A 68 4.43 -17.25 4.04
C ASP A 68 5.83 -17.39 4.66
N LEU A 69 6.74 -16.44 4.37
CA LEU A 69 8.12 -16.48 4.86
C LEU A 69 8.22 -16.53 6.40
N HIS A 70 7.26 -15.95 7.12
CA HIS A 70 7.24 -15.93 8.58
C HIS A 70 6.99 -17.31 9.23
N ARG A 71 6.49 -18.29 8.46
CA ARG A 71 6.27 -19.68 8.93
C ARG A 71 7.51 -20.55 8.78
N LEU A 72 8.54 -20.05 8.09
CA LEU A 72 9.80 -20.75 7.95
C LEU A 72 10.63 -20.56 9.22
N PRO A 73 11.42 -21.58 9.63
CA PRO A 73 12.45 -21.36 10.63
C PRO A 73 13.36 -20.20 10.18
N PRO A 74 13.95 -19.44 11.12
CA PRO A 74 14.83 -18.32 10.79
C PRO A 74 15.88 -18.77 9.77
N VAL A 75 15.72 -18.28 8.54
CA VAL A 75 16.64 -18.60 7.46
C VAL A 75 17.82 -17.65 7.59
N THR A 76 19.05 -18.15 7.56
CA THR A 76 20.24 -17.29 7.61
C THR A 76 20.25 -16.33 6.43
N PHE A 77 20.92 -15.19 6.59
CA PHE A 77 20.99 -14.13 5.56
C PHE A 77 21.51 -14.62 4.20
N ASP A 78 22.16 -15.79 4.15
CA ASP A 78 22.68 -16.41 2.93
C ASP A 78 21.60 -16.82 1.91
N HIS A 79 20.34 -16.93 2.35
CA HIS A 79 19.22 -17.38 1.52
C HIS A 79 18.14 -16.31 1.34
N VAL A 80 18.39 -15.09 1.83
CA VAL A 80 17.48 -13.95 1.70
C VAL A 80 18.13 -12.94 0.76
N ASP A 81 17.42 -12.53 -0.29
CA ASP A 81 17.89 -11.42 -1.13
C ASP A 81 17.77 -10.10 -0.36
N ALA A 82 18.78 -9.81 0.44
CA ALA A 82 18.90 -8.57 1.21
C ALA A 82 18.85 -7.34 0.30
N THR A 83 19.26 -7.46 -0.97
CA THR A 83 19.25 -6.35 -1.92
C THR A 83 17.82 -5.96 -2.29
N ALA A 84 16.94 -6.94 -2.51
CA ALA A 84 15.52 -6.70 -2.76
C ALA A 84 14.87 -6.00 -1.56
N LEU A 85 15.10 -6.51 -0.34
CA LEU A 85 14.55 -5.93 0.88
C LEU A 85 15.02 -4.49 1.13
N LEU A 86 16.30 -4.21 0.88
CA LEU A 86 16.86 -2.86 1.03
C LEU A 86 16.29 -1.89 0.00
N LYS A 87 16.03 -2.34 -1.23
CA LYS A 87 15.35 -1.52 -2.25
C LYS A 87 13.92 -1.19 -1.84
N ASP A 88 13.17 -2.18 -1.36
CA ASP A 88 11.78 -1.97 -0.92
C ASP A 88 11.71 -1.00 0.26
N LEU A 89 12.63 -1.10 1.22
CA LEU A 89 12.75 -0.14 2.33
C LEU A 89 13.08 1.28 1.85
N LEU A 90 13.91 1.40 0.81
CA LEU A 90 14.28 2.69 0.25
C LEU A 90 13.10 3.35 -0.47
N ILE A 91 12.32 2.58 -1.22
CA ILE A 91 11.07 3.02 -1.86
C ILE A 91 10.08 3.48 -0.79
N LEU A 92 9.83 2.65 0.24
CA LEU A 92 8.94 3.01 1.35
C LEU A 92 9.35 4.32 2.04
N LYS A 93 10.64 4.53 2.27
CA LYS A 93 11.15 5.78 2.84
C LYS A 93 10.88 6.97 1.92
N GLN A 94 11.02 6.78 0.61
CA GLN A 94 10.72 7.79 -0.41
C GLN A 94 9.23 8.14 -0.43
N ASP A 95 8.35 7.14 -0.39
CA ASP A 95 6.90 7.34 -0.36
C ASP A 95 6.46 8.09 0.91
N VAL A 96 6.99 7.70 2.08
CA VAL A 96 6.72 8.41 3.34
C VAL A 96 7.20 9.86 3.29
N ASN A 97 8.37 10.11 2.70
CA ASN A 97 8.86 11.48 2.54
C ASN A 97 7.99 12.28 1.56
N THR A 98 7.55 11.67 0.47
CA THR A 98 6.64 12.29 -0.50
C THR A 98 5.33 12.67 0.19
N ILE A 99 4.72 11.74 0.92
CA ILE A 99 3.52 12.00 1.73
C ILE A 99 3.77 13.16 2.70
N LYS A 100 4.91 13.19 3.39
CA LYS A 100 5.29 14.29 4.29
C LYS A 100 5.48 15.64 3.59
N THR A 101 5.87 15.66 2.32
CA THR A 101 6.02 16.92 1.57
C THR A 101 4.73 17.37 0.89
N THR A 102 3.80 16.45 0.63
CA THR A 102 2.56 16.73 -0.12
C THR A 102 1.35 16.88 0.80
N TYR A 103 1.42 16.42 2.06
CA TYR A 103 0.30 16.65 2.98
C TYR A 103 0.23 18.13 3.37
N VAL A 104 -0.97 18.68 3.27
CA VAL A 104 -1.29 20.01 3.77
C VAL A 104 -1.70 19.84 5.24
N THR A 105 -1.03 20.54 6.14
CA THR A 105 -1.41 20.51 7.55
C THR A 105 -2.76 21.21 7.74
N SER A 106 -3.52 20.85 8.78
CA SER A 106 -4.78 21.55 9.08
C SER A 106 -4.57 23.04 9.31
N SER A 107 -3.40 23.45 9.82
CA SER A 107 -3.01 24.86 9.98
C SER A 107 -2.85 25.58 8.64
N ASP A 108 -2.26 24.95 7.62
CA ASP A 108 -2.06 25.56 6.30
C ASP A 108 -3.42 25.74 5.57
N LEU A 109 -4.36 24.82 5.79
CA LEU A 109 -5.74 24.95 5.29
C LEU A 109 -6.52 26.07 5.99
N ASP A 110 -6.34 26.22 7.30
CA ASP A 110 -6.99 27.28 8.08
C ASP A 110 -6.45 28.66 7.70
N GLU A 111 -5.16 28.79 7.44
CA GLU A 111 -4.55 30.04 6.96
C GLU A 111 -5.10 30.41 5.57
N PHE A 112 -5.17 29.44 4.64
CA PHE A 112 -5.74 29.67 3.31
C PHE A 112 -7.23 30.07 3.38
N LYS A 113 -8.00 29.45 4.26
CA LYS A 113 -9.43 29.79 4.49
C LYS A 113 -9.60 31.19 5.05
N THR A 114 -8.72 31.61 5.96
CA THR A 114 -8.77 32.94 6.58
C THR A 114 -8.44 34.02 5.56
N GLN A 115 -7.44 33.79 4.69
CA GLN A 115 -7.11 34.70 3.57
C GLN A 115 -8.27 34.86 2.57
N PHE A 116 -9.00 33.78 2.29
CA PHE A 116 -10.17 33.84 1.40
C PHE A 116 -11.32 34.68 1.99
N GLN A 117 -11.53 34.58 3.30
CA GLN A 117 -12.56 35.36 4.02
C GLN A 117 -12.22 36.85 4.08
N SER A 118 -10.95 37.21 4.32
CA SER A 118 -10.52 38.61 4.34
C SER A 118 -10.63 39.28 2.97
N ASN A 119 -10.32 38.56 1.87
CA ASN A 119 -10.42 39.10 0.52
C ASN A 119 -11.87 39.37 0.12
N ASN A 120 -12.79 38.45 0.46
CA ASN A 120 -14.23 38.67 0.26
C ASN A 120 -14.76 39.85 1.08
N LEU A 121 -14.30 40.03 2.32
CA LEU A 121 -14.67 41.18 3.13
C LEU A 121 -14.19 42.49 2.50
N ASN A 122 -12.97 42.54 1.99
CA ASN A 122 -12.40 43.75 1.35
C ASN A 122 -13.14 44.15 0.07
N GLU A 123 -13.52 43.18 -0.78
CA GLU A 123 -14.35 43.46 -1.96
C GLU A 123 -15.74 43.99 -1.58
N ASN A 124 -16.36 43.40 -0.55
CA ASN A 124 -17.64 43.88 -0.04
C ASN A 124 -17.54 45.29 0.57
N GLN A 125 -16.45 45.62 1.26
CA GLN A 125 -16.21 46.98 1.76
C GLN A 125 -16.01 47.97 0.60
N LYS A 126 -15.27 47.58 -0.46
CA LYS A 126 -15.07 48.41 -1.65
C LYS A 126 -16.39 48.70 -2.38
N LEU A 127 -17.27 47.70 -2.49
CA LEU A 127 -18.63 47.85 -3.02
C LEU A 127 -19.48 48.79 -2.14
N ARG A 128 -19.39 48.69 -0.80
CA ARG A 128 -20.11 49.57 0.12
C ARG A 128 -19.66 51.02 0.06
N VAL A 129 -18.36 51.29 -0.08
CA VAL A 129 -17.83 52.66 -0.25
C VAL A 129 -18.29 53.26 -1.58
N CYS A 130 -18.33 52.45 -2.65
CA CYS A 130 -18.88 52.88 -3.94
C CYS A 130 -20.37 53.26 -3.85
N TRP A 131 -21.16 52.50 -3.08
CA TRP A 131 -22.56 52.83 -2.80
C TRP A 131 -22.72 54.11 -1.96
N ILE A 132 -21.89 54.31 -0.94
CA ILE A 132 -21.96 55.50 -0.06
C ILE A 132 -21.58 56.78 -0.82
N ILE A 133 -20.55 56.72 -1.67
CA ILE A 133 -20.14 57.87 -2.52
C ILE A 133 -21.23 58.16 -3.57
N GLY A 134 -21.79 57.12 -4.19
CA GLY A 134 -22.92 57.26 -5.13
C GLY A 134 -24.18 57.85 -4.49
N TRP A 135 -24.52 57.42 -3.27
CA TRP A 135 -25.65 57.98 -2.50
C TRP A 135 -25.39 59.42 -2.03
N CYS A 136 -24.17 59.76 -1.59
CA CYS A 136 -23.85 61.15 -1.21
C CYS A 136 -23.90 62.11 -2.41
N ASN A 137 -23.44 61.69 -3.59
CA ASN A 137 -23.54 62.51 -4.81
C ASN A 137 -24.98 62.73 -5.27
N ALA A 138 -25.85 61.73 -5.09
CA ALA A 138 -27.28 61.85 -5.43
C ALA A 138 -28.06 62.77 -4.46
N HIS A 139 -27.63 62.88 -3.19
CA HIS A 139 -28.35 63.66 -2.18
C HIS A 139 -27.85 65.11 -2.02
N ILE A 140 -26.64 65.43 -2.51
CA ILE A 140 -26.03 66.77 -2.41
C ILE A 140 -26.21 67.58 -3.71
N CYS A 141 -26.38 66.94 -4.87
CA CYS A 141 -26.57 67.63 -6.15
C CYS A 141 -28.01 67.54 -6.63
N ASN A 142 -28.82 68.57 -6.34
CA ASN A 142 -30.11 68.79 -6.98
C ASN A 142 -29.92 69.39 -8.40
N TYR A 143 -29.18 68.71 -9.28
CA TYR A 143 -29.06 69.01 -10.72
C TYR A 143 -28.85 67.71 -11.52
N PRO A 144 -29.32 67.66 -12.78
CA PRO A 144 -29.43 66.42 -13.54
C PRO A 144 -28.04 66.02 -14.03
N ILE A 145 -27.58 64.82 -13.63
CA ILE A 145 -26.31 64.32 -14.12
C ILE A 145 -26.55 63.28 -15.20
N ILE A 146 -26.25 63.69 -16.44
CA ILE A 146 -25.91 62.82 -17.55
C ILE A 146 -24.58 62.16 -17.18
N TYR A 147 -24.56 60.84 -16.98
CA TYR A 147 -23.33 60.06 -17.08
C TYR A 147 -23.52 58.96 -18.13
N THR A 148 -22.84 59.16 -19.25
CA THR A 148 -22.45 58.10 -20.19
C THR A 148 -21.51 57.14 -19.46
N TRP A 149 -21.93 55.87 -19.37
CA TRP A 149 -21.06 54.75 -19.07
C TRP A 149 -20.15 54.51 -20.27
N ASP A 150 -18.87 54.81 -20.16
CA ASP A 150 -17.87 54.37 -21.13
C ASP A 150 -16.66 53.73 -20.45
N SER A 151 -16.14 52.71 -21.15
CA SER A 151 -15.02 51.80 -20.84
C SER A 151 -15.35 50.65 -19.88
N VAL A 152 -15.65 49.42 -20.33
CA VAL A 152 -14.98 48.56 -21.34
C VAL A 152 -13.53 48.23 -20.97
N ASN A 153 -13.38 47.02 -20.40
CA ASN A 153 -12.32 46.01 -20.53
C ASN A 153 -10.82 46.39 -20.57
N GLY A 154 -10.08 45.71 -19.70
CA GLY A 154 -8.63 45.49 -19.74
C GLY A 154 -8.21 44.54 -18.63
#